data_AF-A0A538D7M3-F1
#
_entry.id   AF-A0A538D7M3-F1
#
_cell.length_a   1.000
_cell.length_b   1.000
_cell.length_c   1.000
_cell.angle_alpha   90.00
_cell.angle_beta   90.00
_cell.angle_gamma   90.00
#
_symmetry.space_group_name_H-M   'P 1'
#
loop_
_entity.id
_entity.type
_entity.pdbx_description
1 polymer ?
#
loop_
_entity_poly.entity_id
_entity_poly.type
_entity_poly.pdbx_seq_one_letter_code
_entity_poly.pdbx_strand_id
1 'polypeptide(L)'
;NAAAIAEWKIGAGRGASDMIMLTLGTGVGGGLILDGKPYRGWVGAGAEIGHMVLAYGGEPCTGNCTGHGHFEQVSSGRAADRKAVELLGPDATGRELVGAARDGNGEALEAVREIGRRLGAALGSLVNVFNPEVIVIGGGFSQARDLFLEPALETMKLEALPPGRDLVRVVPALLGPDAGLVGAGFVGFEAL
;
A
#
# COMPACT_ATOMS: atom_id res chain seq x y z
N ASN A 1 4.01 -7.97 7.07
CA ASN A 1 5.25 -8.72 7.43
C ASN A 1 5.58 -9.90 6.54
N ALA A 2 4.84 -11.02 6.55
CA ALA A 2 5.22 -12.22 5.75
C ALA A 2 5.45 -11.91 4.25
N ALA A 3 4.51 -11.22 3.60
CA ALA A 3 4.66 -10.81 2.20
C ALA A 3 5.91 -9.96 1.94
N ALA A 4 6.29 -9.08 2.88
CA ALA A 4 7.50 -8.28 2.78
C ALA A 4 8.76 -9.16 2.80
N ILE A 5 8.80 -10.16 3.67
CA ILE A 5 9.92 -11.12 3.74
C ILE A 5 10.04 -11.89 2.42
N ALA A 6 8.92 -12.35 1.86
CA ALA A 6 8.93 -13.07 0.59
C ALA A 6 9.48 -12.19 -0.56
N GLU A 7 8.94 -10.98 -0.71
CA GLU A 7 9.38 -10.03 -1.74
C GLU A 7 10.84 -9.60 -1.55
N TRP A 8 11.30 -9.48 -0.30
CA TRP A 8 12.69 -9.18 0.01
C TRP A 8 13.65 -10.33 -0.32
N LYS A 9 13.29 -11.57 0.02
CA LYS A 9 14.16 -12.73 -0.19
C LYS A 9 14.26 -13.10 -1.67
N ILE A 10 13.14 -13.15 -2.38
CA ILE A 10 13.07 -13.74 -3.73
C ILE A 10 12.23 -12.93 -4.73
N GLY A 11 11.68 -11.78 -4.35
CA GLY A 11 10.82 -10.96 -5.20
C GLY A 11 11.40 -9.59 -5.55
N ALA A 12 10.52 -8.59 -5.63
CA ALA A 12 10.79 -7.23 -6.10
C ALA A 12 11.81 -6.47 -5.23
N GLY A 13 11.95 -6.90 -3.98
CA GLY A 13 12.85 -6.31 -2.97
C GLY A 13 14.23 -6.94 -2.92
N ARG A 14 14.52 -7.94 -3.77
CA ARG A 14 15.77 -8.68 -3.69
C ARG A 14 16.99 -7.77 -3.83
N GLY A 15 17.90 -7.90 -2.87
CA GLY A 15 19.16 -7.13 -2.82
C GLY A 15 19.04 -5.79 -2.10
N ALA A 16 17.84 -5.34 -1.72
CA ALA A 16 17.66 -4.12 -0.93
C ALA A 16 17.96 -4.37 0.55
N SER A 17 18.64 -3.40 1.18
CA SER A 17 18.86 -3.37 2.63
C SER A 17 17.68 -2.69 3.33
N ASP A 18 17.16 -1.62 2.74
CA ASP A 18 16.02 -0.87 3.25
C ASP A 18 14.86 -0.94 2.27
N MET A 19 13.77 -1.58 2.69
CA MET A 19 12.59 -1.80 1.87
C MET A 19 11.31 -1.59 2.67
N ILE A 20 10.32 -0.99 2.03
CA ILE A 20 8.94 -0.98 2.50
C ILE A 20 8.08 -1.83 1.56
N MET A 21 7.23 -2.68 2.13
CA MET A 21 6.18 -3.38 1.40
C MET A 21 4.82 -2.85 1.85
N LEU A 22 3.98 -2.49 0.87
CA LEU A 22 2.57 -2.18 1.08
C LEU A 22 1.70 -3.20 0.37
N THR A 23 0.71 -3.75 1.07
CA THR A 23 -0.31 -4.62 0.47
C THR A 23 -1.66 -3.92 0.46
N LEU A 24 -2.12 -3.51 -0.72
CA LEU A 24 -3.41 -2.87 -0.95
C LEU A 24 -4.46 -3.96 -1.19
N GLY A 25 -5.09 -4.44 -0.11
CA GLY A 25 -6.14 -5.46 -0.13
C GLY A 25 -7.45 -4.89 0.38
N THR A 26 -8.18 -5.64 1.21
CA THR A 26 -9.35 -5.12 1.92
C THR A 26 -9.01 -3.88 2.76
N GLY A 27 -7.84 -3.88 3.40
CA GLY A 27 -7.22 -2.71 4.05
C GLY A 27 -5.81 -2.48 3.48
N VAL A 28 -4.97 -1.81 4.25
CA VAL A 28 -3.55 -1.61 3.92
C VAL A 28 -2.68 -2.34 4.92
N GLY A 29 -1.93 -3.34 4.45
CA GLY A 29 -0.89 -4.00 5.23
C GLY A 29 0.48 -3.39 4.98
N GLY A 30 1.33 -3.42 6.01
CA GLY A 30 2.72 -2.96 5.93
C GLY A 30 3.74 -4.04 6.24
N GLY A 31 4.97 -3.83 5.79
CA GLY A 31 6.15 -4.55 6.23
C GLY A 31 7.41 -3.76 5.93
N LEU A 32 8.37 -3.82 6.83
CA LEU A 32 9.61 -3.07 6.76
C LEU A 32 10.80 -4.04 6.82
N ILE A 33 11.77 -3.82 5.95
CA ILE A 33 13.13 -4.35 6.04
C ILE A 33 14.02 -3.15 6.29
N LEU A 34 14.82 -3.19 7.35
CA LEU A 34 15.78 -2.14 7.71
C LEU A 34 17.13 -2.81 7.98
N ASP A 35 18.21 -2.26 7.45
CA ASP A 35 19.56 -2.83 7.55
C ASP A 35 19.61 -4.33 7.15
N GLY A 36 18.85 -4.70 6.12
CA GLY A 36 18.76 -6.07 5.63
C GLY A 36 18.06 -7.04 6.60
N LYS A 37 17.21 -6.54 7.51
CA LYS A 37 16.49 -7.36 8.49
C LYS A 37 15.00 -6.99 8.57
N PRO A 38 14.09 -7.97 8.70
CA PRO A 38 12.68 -7.68 8.92
C PRO A 38 12.47 -6.93 10.24
N TYR A 39 11.90 -5.72 10.16
CA TYR A 39 11.52 -4.94 11.32
C TYR A 39 10.14 -5.37 11.82
N ARG A 40 10.04 -5.69 13.11
CA ARG A 40 8.80 -6.13 13.76
C ARG A 40 8.41 -5.26 14.97
N GLY A 41 9.18 -4.24 15.30
CA GLY A 41 8.97 -3.43 16.52
C GLY A 41 9.23 -4.22 17.82
N TRP A 42 9.00 -3.57 18.96
CA TRP A 42 9.32 -4.12 20.29
C TRP A 42 8.56 -5.42 20.62
N VAL A 43 7.24 -5.45 20.38
CA VAL A 43 6.37 -6.59 20.72
C VAL A 43 5.95 -7.42 19.51
N GLY A 44 6.59 -7.22 18.36
CA GLY A 44 6.23 -7.94 17.12
C GLY A 44 5.07 -7.33 16.32
N ALA A 45 4.50 -6.22 16.79
CA ALA A 45 3.38 -5.49 16.16
C ALA A 45 3.80 -4.18 15.47
N GLY A 46 5.06 -4.09 15.03
CA GLY A 46 5.55 -2.97 14.23
C GLY A 46 5.12 -3.09 12.76
N ALA A 47 5.31 -1.99 12.02
CA ALA A 47 4.96 -1.87 10.59
C ALA A 47 3.45 -1.81 10.28
N GLU A 48 2.63 -1.34 11.22
CA GLU A 48 1.19 -1.07 11.04
C GLU A 48 0.93 0.20 10.22
N ILE A 49 1.51 0.27 9.01
CA ILE A 49 1.48 1.45 8.11
C ILE A 49 0.05 1.83 7.71
N GLY A 50 -0.85 0.85 7.57
CA GLY A 50 -2.26 1.13 7.27
C GLY A 50 -2.96 1.98 8.31
N HIS A 51 -2.44 2.03 9.54
CA HIS A 51 -2.95 2.83 10.66
C HIS A 51 -2.21 4.16 10.84
N MET A 52 -1.38 4.58 9.89
CA MET A 52 -0.90 5.97 9.86
C MET A 52 -2.08 6.93 9.68
N VAL A 53 -2.15 7.99 10.48
CA VAL A 53 -3.20 9.01 10.35
C VAL A 53 -2.85 9.93 9.18
N LEU A 54 -3.63 9.87 8.09
CA LEU A 54 -3.51 10.80 6.97
C LEU A 54 -4.44 12.01 7.11
N ALA A 55 -5.57 11.84 7.80
CA ALA A 55 -6.54 12.91 8.02
C ALA A 55 -6.92 12.96 9.49
N TYR A 56 -6.28 13.83 10.27
CA TYR A 56 -6.62 13.98 11.69
C TYR A 56 -8.10 14.38 11.85
N GLY A 57 -8.84 13.61 12.64
CA GLY A 57 -10.30 13.77 12.78
C GLY A 57 -11.12 13.24 11.61
N GLY A 58 -10.52 12.45 10.71
CA GLY A 58 -11.21 11.80 9.60
C GLY A 58 -12.13 10.65 10.02
N GLU A 59 -12.56 9.85 9.05
CA GLU A 59 -13.49 8.74 9.25
C GLU A 59 -13.00 7.69 10.26
N PRO A 60 -13.91 7.05 11.03
CA PRO A 60 -13.57 5.92 11.89
C PRO A 60 -12.86 4.81 11.13
N CYS A 61 -11.84 4.22 11.75
CA CYS A 61 -11.16 3.06 11.21
C CYS A 61 -12.00 1.78 11.36
N THR A 62 -11.67 0.74 10.59
CA THR A 62 -12.43 -0.52 10.61
C THR A 62 -11.85 -1.57 11.58
N GLY A 63 -12.63 -2.62 11.85
CA GLY A 63 -12.21 -3.76 12.67
C GLY A 63 -12.13 -3.42 14.16
N ASN A 64 -11.06 -3.88 14.82
CA ASN A 64 -10.80 -3.63 16.25
C ASN A 64 -10.05 -2.31 16.50
N CYS A 65 -9.89 -1.48 15.47
CA CYS A 65 -9.19 -0.21 15.59
C CYS A 65 -10.13 0.88 16.12
N THR A 66 -9.68 1.65 17.11
CA THR A 66 -10.44 2.77 17.71
C THR A 66 -10.06 4.14 17.14
N GLY A 67 -9.09 4.18 16.22
CA GLY A 67 -8.58 5.40 15.62
C GLY A 67 -9.43 5.93 14.46
N HIS A 68 -9.02 7.09 13.94
CA HIS A 68 -9.74 7.85 12.91
C HIS A 68 -8.76 8.35 11.84
N GLY A 69 -9.23 8.45 10.59
CA GLY A 69 -8.47 9.04 9.49
C GLY A 69 -7.25 8.26 9.06
N HIS A 70 -7.25 6.95 9.30
CA HIS A 70 -6.15 6.07 8.93
C HIS A 70 -6.00 5.89 7.43
N PHE A 71 -4.77 5.71 6.99
CA PHE A 71 -4.38 5.49 5.59
C PHE A 71 -5.22 4.40 4.92
N GLU A 72 -5.49 3.29 5.60
CA GLU A 72 -6.29 2.20 5.05
C GLU A 72 -7.71 2.60 4.66
N GLN A 73 -8.26 3.64 5.28
CA GLN A 73 -9.60 4.12 4.94
C GLN A 73 -9.61 4.76 3.56
N VAL A 74 -8.50 5.35 3.14
CA VAL A 74 -8.51 6.20 1.94
C VAL A 74 -7.79 5.60 0.74
N SER A 75 -6.96 4.57 0.94
CA SER A 75 -6.26 3.90 -0.14
C SER A 75 -6.22 2.38 0.02
N SER A 76 -7.40 1.76 -0.02
CA SER A 76 -7.58 0.30 0.04
C SER A 76 -8.66 -0.17 -0.92
N GLY A 77 -8.82 -1.49 -1.05
CA GLY A 77 -9.96 -2.09 -1.73
C GLY A 77 -11.30 -1.65 -1.12
N ARG A 78 -11.42 -1.54 0.21
CA ARG A 78 -12.63 -0.97 0.85
C ARG A 78 -12.85 0.49 0.49
N ALA A 79 -11.78 1.27 0.35
CA ALA A 79 -11.91 2.66 -0.11
C ALA A 79 -12.51 2.70 -1.52
N ALA A 80 -12.08 1.80 -2.40
CA ALA A 80 -12.63 1.64 -3.73
C ALA A 80 -14.09 1.11 -3.71
N ASP A 81 -14.41 0.14 -2.85
CA ASP A 81 -15.79 -0.36 -2.67
C ASP A 81 -16.74 0.79 -2.27
N ARG A 82 -16.33 1.65 -1.33
CA ARG A 82 -17.14 2.82 -0.94
C ARG A 82 -17.39 3.76 -2.10
N LYS A 83 -16.35 4.05 -2.89
CA LYS A 83 -16.50 4.89 -4.09
C LYS A 83 -17.34 4.24 -5.18
N ALA A 84 -17.28 2.91 -5.30
CA ALA A 84 -18.15 2.17 -6.19
C ALA A 84 -19.62 2.34 -5.79
N VAL A 85 -19.94 2.17 -4.50
CA VAL A 85 -21.30 2.34 -3.99
C VAL A 85 -21.84 3.75 -4.23
N GLU A 86 -21.00 4.77 -3.99
CA GLU A 86 -21.35 6.17 -4.22
C GLU A 86 -21.66 6.49 -5.69
N LEU A 87 -20.93 5.90 -6.64
CA LEU A 87 -20.97 6.29 -8.06
C LEU A 87 -21.80 5.35 -8.94
N LEU A 88 -21.82 4.05 -8.63
CA LEU A 88 -22.38 3.01 -9.48
C LEU A 88 -23.64 2.36 -8.88
N GLY A 89 -23.91 2.61 -7.59
CA GLY A 89 -25.13 2.19 -6.91
C GLY A 89 -24.90 1.19 -5.76
N PRO A 90 -25.96 0.87 -5.00
CA PRO A 90 -25.87 -0.09 -3.91
C PRO A 90 -25.38 -1.44 -4.43
N ASP A 91 -24.51 -2.09 -3.68
CA ASP A 91 -23.85 -3.38 -4.00
C ASP A 91 -22.68 -3.32 -5.01
N ALA A 92 -22.37 -2.15 -5.58
CA ALA A 92 -21.20 -2.02 -6.43
C ALA A 92 -19.89 -2.22 -5.66
N THR A 93 -18.91 -2.82 -6.34
CA THR A 93 -17.60 -3.19 -5.80
C THR A 93 -16.48 -2.36 -6.41
N GLY A 94 -15.34 -2.29 -5.73
CA GLY A 94 -14.13 -1.64 -6.25
C GLY A 94 -13.64 -2.26 -7.55
N ARG A 95 -13.95 -3.54 -7.81
CA ARG A 95 -13.68 -4.17 -9.12
C ARG A 95 -14.53 -3.55 -10.23
N GLU A 96 -15.82 -3.32 -9.96
CA GLU A 96 -16.72 -2.66 -10.92
C GLU A 96 -16.37 -1.19 -11.11
N LEU A 97 -15.91 -0.49 -10.06
CA LEU A 97 -15.36 0.87 -10.19
C LEU A 97 -14.17 0.89 -11.16
N VAL A 98 -13.21 -0.02 -10.99
CA VAL A 98 -12.05 -0.14 -11.90
C VAL A 98 -12.49 -0.53 -13.32
N GLY A 99 -13.49 -1.40 -13.45
CA GLY A 99 -14.09 -1.74 -14.75
C GLY A 99 -14.68 -0.51 -15.44
N ALA A 100 -15.56 0.22 -14.76
CA ALA A 100 -16.17 1.44 -15.27
C ALA A 100 -15.13 2.49 -15.66
N ALA A 101 -14.06 2.66 -14.87
CA ALA A 101 -12.96 3.55 -15.20
C ALA A 101 -12.26 3.15 -16.51
N ARG A 102 -12.03 1.84 -16.74
CA ARG A 102 -11.44 1.32 -17.98
C ARG A 102 -12.38 1.44 -19.17
N ASP A 103 -13.69 1.38 -18.93
CA ASP A 103 -14.72 1.55 -19.95
C ASP A 103 -14.98 3.04 -20.30
N GLY A 104 -14.22 3.97 -19.71
CA GLY A 104 -14.26 5.39 -20.05
C GLY A 104 -15.17 6.24 -19.17
N ASN A 105 -15.69 5.72 -18.05
CA ASN A 105 -16.41 6.53 -17.07
C ASN A 105 -15.43 7.47 -16.35
N GLY A 106 -15.57 8.77 -16.61
CA GLY A 106 -14.68 9.80 -16.06
C GLY A 106 -14.73 9.95 -14.54
N GLU A 107 -15.91 9.82 -13.93
CA GLU A 107 -16.06 9.92 -12.46
C GLU A 107 -15.42 8.71 -11.75
N ALA A 108 -15.60 7.51 -12.32
CA ALA A 108 -14.96 6.31 -11.80
C ALA A 108 -13.43 6.37 -11.92
N LEU A 109 -12.92 6.86 -13.06
CA LEU A 109 -11.48 7.07 -13.26
C LEU A 109 -10.93 8.07 -12.23
N GLU A 110 -11.61 9.19 -12.01
CA GLU A 110 -11.17 10.19 -11.06
C GLU A 110 -11.19 9.67 -9.62
N ALA A 111 -12.18 8.85 -9.25
CA ALA A 111 -12.20 8.19 -7.94
C ALA A 111 -11.00 7.26 -7.71
N VAL A 112 -10.62 6.48 -8.73
CA VAL A 112 -9.42 5.61 -8.66
C VAL A 112 -8.13 6.43 -8.59
N ARG A 113 -8.04 7.53 -9.35
CA ARG A 113 -6.89 8.45 -9.31
C ARG A 113 -6.75 9.15 -7.97
N GLU A 114 -7.86 9.54 -7.35
CA GLU A 114 -7.89 10.14 -6.01
C GLU A 114 -7.36 9.16 -4.96
N ILE A 115 -7.77 7.89 -5.02
CA ILE A 115 -7.18 6.83 -4.20
C ILE A 115 -5.66 6.75 -4.39
N GLY A 116 -5.19 6.89 -5.64
CA GLY A 116 -3.78 6.97 -6.01
C GLY A 116 -3.05 8.16 -5.39
N ARG A 117 -3.59 9.38 -5.47
CA ARG A 117 -2.98 10.57 -4.87
C ARG A 117 -2.82 10.43 -3.35
N ARG A 118 -3.82 9.86 -2.67
CA ARG A 118 -3.75 9.57 -1.23
C ARG A 118 -2.71 8.51 -0.87
N LEU A 119 -2.54 7.50 -1.73
CA LEU A 119 -1.40 6.59 -1.64
C LEU A 119 -0.09 7.35 -1.78
N GLY A 120 0.03 8.24 -2.77
CA GLY A 120 1.19 9.09 -2.97
C GLY A 120 1.56 9.94 -1.76
N ALA A 121 0.57 10.51 -1.06
CA ALA A 121 0.81 11.28 0.16
C ALA A 121 1.40 10.42 1.30
N ALA A 122 0.89 9.20 1.47
CA ALA A 122 1.48 8.24 2.40
C ALA A 122 2.89 7.84 1.99
N LEU A 123 3.11 7.56 0.68
CA LEU A 123 4.43 7.21 0.15
C LEU A 123 5.46 8.32 0.42
N GLY A 124 5.11 9.58 0.18
CA GLY A 124 6.03 10.70 0.42
C GLY A 124 6.42 10.82 1.90
N SER A 125 5.46 10.63 2.81
CA SER A 125 5.73 10.55 4.25
C SER A 125 6.68 9.39 4.59
N LEU A 126 6.46 8.21 4.00
CA LEU A 126 7.30 7.03 4.20
C LEU A 126 8.72 7.24 3.66
N VAL A 127 8.87 7.91 2.51
CA VAL A 127 10.18 8.30 1.98
C VAL A 127 10.91 9.23 2.96
N ASN A 128 10.22 10.24 3.49
CA ASN A 128 10.83 11.18 4.43
C ASN A 128 11.24 10.53 5.75
N VAL A 129 10.48 9.55 6.24
CA VAL A 129 10.73 8.87 7.52
C VAL A 129 11.81 7.80 7.40
N PHE A 130 11.78 6.99 6.33
CA PHE A 130 12.62 5.79 6.23
C PHE A 130 13.70 5.88 5.15
N ASN A 131 13.53 6.74 4.15
CA ASN A 131 14.42 6.85 2.98
C ASN A 131 14.84 5.48 2.40
N PRO A 132 13.89 4.59 2.05
CA PRO A 132 14.19 3.23 1.64
C PRO A 132 14.79 3.16 0.23
N GLU A 133 15.49 2.08 -0.11
CA GLU A 133 15.93 1.86 -1.50
C GLU A 133 14.75 1.57 -2.44
N VAL A 134 13.71 0.91 -1.92
CA VAL A 134 12.54 0.50 -2.70
C VAL A 134 11.28 0.40 -1.85
N ILE A 135 10.17 0.86 -2.43
CA ILE A 135 8.81 0.60 -1.95
C ILE A 135 8.14 -0.36 -2.91
N VAL A 136 7.76 -1.53 -2.41
CA VAL A 136 7.07 -2.58 -3.16
C VAL A 136 5.56 -2.48 -2.89
N ILE A 137 4.76 -2.44 -3.95
CA ILE A 137 3.30 -2.35 -3.87
C ILE A 137 2.67 -3.64 -4.38
N GLY A 138 1.97 -4.35 -3.51
CA GLY A 138 1.21 -5.56 -3.83
C GLY A 138 -0.23 -5.51 -3.34
N GLY A 139 -0.85 -6.69 -3.20
CA GLY A 139 -2.26 -6.82 -2.80
C GLY A 139 -3.24 -6.74 -3.97
N GLY A 140 -4.49 -7.16 -3.74
CA GLY A 140 -5.49 -7.31 -4.82
C GLY A 140 -5.81 -6.00 -5.56
N PHE A 141 -5.86 -4.88 -4.85
CA PHE A 141 -6.15 -3.57 -5.46
C PHE A 141 -4.99 -3.05 -6.33
N SER A 142 -3.74 -3.52 -6.10
CA SER A 142 -2.58 -3.16 -6.94
C SER A 142 -2.67 -3.63 -8.39
N GLN A 143 -3.67 -4.44 -8.74
CA GLN A 143 -3.95 -4.82 -10.13
C GLN A 143 -4.57 -3.68 -10.96
N ALA A 144 -5.01 -2.59 -10.32
CA ALA A 144 -5.46 -1.37 -10.98
C ALA A 144 -4.36 -0.29 -11.06
N ARG A 145 -3.09 -0.65 -10.82
CA ARG A 145 -1.95 0.29 -10.78
C ARG A 145 -1.77 1.10 -12.06
N ASP A 146 -2.21 0.57 -13.21
CA ASP A 146 -2.25 1.29 -14.49
C ASP A 146 -3.07 2.58 -14.41
N LEU A 147 -4.06 2.65 -13.53
CA LEU A 147 -4.94 3.81 -13.38
C LEU A 147 -4.49 4.79 -12.30
N PHE A 148 -3.77 4.32 -11.27
CA PHE A 148 -3.49 5.13 -10.07
C PHE A 148 -2.01 5.31 -9.73
N LEU A 149 -1.09 4.51 -10.30
CA LEU A 149 0.32 4.58 -9.89
C LEU A 149 0.98 5.88 -10.33
N GLU A 150 0.71 6.34 -11.56
CA GLU A 150 1.20 7.64 -12.02
C GLU A 150 0.81 8.79 -11.09
N PRO A 151 -0.48 9.04 -10.77
CA PRO A 151 -0.85 10.11 -9.85
C PRO A 151 -0.32 9.89 -8.43
N ALA A 152 -0.16 8.63 -7.99
CA ALA A 152 0.49 8.34 -6.71
C ALA A 152 1.96 8.80 -6.71
N LEU A 153 2.71 8.55 -7.78
CA LEU A 153 4.12 8.94 -7.88
C LEU A 153 4.28 10.46 -8.02
N GLU A 154 3.36 11.13 -8.72
CA GLU A 154 3.32 12.59 -8.78
C GLU A 154 3.12 13.19 -7.40
N THR A 155 2.12 12.75 -6.64
CA THR A 155 1.90 13.22 -5.28
C THR A 155 3.05 12.86 -4.35
N MET A 156 3.60 11.65 -4.44
CA MET A 156 4.78 11.25 -3.65
C MET A 156 5.95 12.23 -3.86
N LYS A 157 6.18 12.67 -5.11
CA LYS A 157 7.25 13.62 -5.41
C LYS A 157 7.02 15.01 -4.84
N LEU A 158 5.77 15.43 -4.68
CA LEU A 158 5.44 16.71 -4.05
C LEU A 158 5.69 16.68 -2.54
N GLU A 159 5.41 15.54 -1.91
CA GLU A 159 5.49 15.38 -0.45
C GLU A 159 6.89 14.96 0.05
N ALA A 160 7.69 14.27 -0.78
CA ALA A 160 9.02 13.78 -0.41
C ALA A 160 10.12 14.82 -0.61
N LEU A 161 11.10 14.82 0.30
CA LEU A 161 12.30 15.66 0.23
C LEU A 161 13.40 15.01 -0.63
N PRO A 162 14.18 15.80 -1.40
CA PRO A 162 15.42 15.32 -2.02
C PRO A 162 16.48 14.90 -0.97
N PRO A 163 17.36 13.92 -1.28
CA PRO A 163 17.41 13.19 -2.55
C PRO A 163 16.43 12.01 -2.62
N GLY A 164 15.78 11.64 -1.51
CA GLY A 164 14.86 10.48 -1.44
C GLY A 164 13.76 10.55 -2.50
N ARG A 165 13.15 11.72 -2.68
CA ARG A 165 12.18 12.01 -3.75
C ARG A 165 12.58 11.47 -5.13
N ASP A 166 13.86 11.57 -5.46
CA ASP A 166 14.38 11.33 -6.80
C ASP A 166 15.04 9.94 -6.92
N LEU A 167 15.41 9.31 -5.79
CA LEU A 167 16.16 8.06 -5.76
C LEU A 167 15.34 6.84 -5.33
N VAL A 168 14.31 7.00 -4.50
CA VAL A 168 13.50 5.88 -4.03
C VAL A 168 12.72 5.27 -5.19
N ARG A 169 12.86 3.95 -5.39
CA ARG A 169 12.13 3.21 -6.43
C ARG A 169 10.77 2.77 -5.89
N VAL A 170 9.72 2.89 -6.69
CA VAL A 170 8.40 2.31 -6.38
C VAL A 170 8.07 1.28 -7.44
N VAL A 171 7.87 0.02 -7.04
CA VAL A 171 7.73 -1.12 -7.96
C VAL A 171 6.56 -2.02 -7.56
N PRO A 172 5.92 -2.71 -8.52
CA PRO A 172 4.93 -3.73 -8.20
C PRO A 172 5.58 -4.96 -7.55
N ALA A 173 4.85 -5.62 -6.66
CA ALA A 173 5.21 -6.92 -6.10
C ALA A 173 5.31 -8.00 -7.20
N LEU A 174 6.28 -8.91 -7.09
CA LEU A 174 6.51 -9.97 -8.09
C LEU A 174 5.76 -11.28 -7.78
N LEU A 175 5.56 -11.60 -6.51
CA LEU A 175 4.99 -12.88 -6.07
C LEU A 175 3.46 -12.86 -6.00
N GLY A 176 2.85 -11.69 -6.20
CA GLY A 176 1.40 -11.54 -6.30
C GLY A 176 0.66 -12.09 -5.07
N PRO A 177 -0.43 -12.86 -5.26
CA PRO A 177 -1.22 -13.44 -4.16
C PRO A 177 -0.44 -14.40 -3.24
N ASP A 178 0.61 -15.05 -3.76
CA ASP A 178 1.34 -16.09 -3.03
C ASP A 178 2.37 -15.51 -2.05
N ALA A 179 2.66 -14.21 -2.12
CA ALA A 179 3.65 -13.55 -1.27
C ALA A 179 3.44 -13.82 0.23
N GLY A 180 2.18 -13.83 0.68
CA GLY A 180 1.84 -14.10 2.07
C GLY A 180 2.19 -15.52 2.50
N LEU A 181 1.82 -16.51 1.68
CA LEU A 181 2.06 -17.93 1.96
C LEU A 181 3.56 -18.27 1.92
N VAL A 182 4.25 -17.84 0.86
CA VAL A 182 5.71 -18.00 0.71
C VAL A 182 6.44 -17.36 1.89
N GLY A 183 6.01 -16.16 2.27
CA GLY A 183 6.58 -15.43 3.39
C GLY A 183 6.39 -16.15 4.73
N ALA A 184 5.22 -16.74 4.95
CA ALA A 184 4.96 -17.54 6.15
C ALA A 184 5.88 -18.77 6.22
N GLY A 185 6.18 -19.40 5.08
CA GLY A 185 7.16 -20.48 4.98
C GLY A 185 8.56 -20.05 5.43
N PHE A 186 9.04 -18.88 4.97
CA PHE A 186 10.33 -18.31 5.43
C PHE A 186 10.33 -18.04 6.94
N VAL A 187 9.26 -17.44 7.47
CA VAL A 187 9.15 -17.17 8.91
C VAL A 187 9.17 -18.47 9.72
N GLY A 188 8.47 -19.50 9.26
CA GLY A 188 8.48 -20.81 9.91
C GLY A 188 9.86 -21.47 9.90
N PHE A 189 10.60 -21.37 8.79
CA PHE A 189 11.95 -21.93 8.68
C PHE A 189 12.98 -21.19 9.55
N GLU A 190 12.87 -19.86 9.69
CA GLU A 190 13.73 -19.06 10.58
C GLU A 190 13.51 -19.35 12.09
N ALA A 191 12.39 -19.99 12.44
CA ALA A 191 12.05 -20.33 13.82
C ALA A 191 12.52 -21.73 14.26
N LEU A 192 13.11 -22.52 13.36
CA LEU A 192 13.71 -23.82 13.61
C LEU A 192 15.21 -23.68 13.96
#